data_AF-A0A522RWN0-F1
#
_entry.id   AF-A0A522RWN0-F1
#
_cell.length_a   1.000
_cell.length_b   1.000
_cell.length_c   1.000
_cell.angle_alpha   90.00
_cell.angle_beta   90.00
_cell.angle_gamma   90.00
#
_symmetry.space_group_name_H-M   'P 1'
#
loop_
_entity.id
_entity.type
_entity.pdbx_description
1 polymer ?
#
loop_
_entity_poly.entity_id
_entity_poly.type
_entity_poly.pdbx_seq_one_letter_code
_entity_poly.pdbx_strand_id
1 'polypeptide(L)'
;MKTRPALALLCAAVLSVFGTAVLAQTTSGSTSINTESTRLANRYSTFAGSDANSMALVDGLRNGTSITLETTSIVKNTDGTTSTVNTPTTFQPATGKLGYGNVNIALALAEADLNKLGITDPTSTQIAAALNGGSVILADGSTENLQGVLALRAQGEGWGQISQQLGTGKLGAVVSAAENSHSQAGVAQANRSDHHGQPMDMPRPPHPVHPDHPTVPQHPSVPSRPDIPSHAGRPGGG
;
A
#
# COMPACT_ATOMS: atom_id res chain seq x y z
N MET A 1 47.08 49.36 24.35
CA MET A 1 45.78 48.82 23.91
C MET A 1 45.78 48.86 22.37
N LYS A 2 46.41 47.93 21.64
CA LYS A 2 46.16 46.48 21.42
C LYS A 2 44.87 46.18 20.62
N THR A 3 45.00 46.39 19.30
CA THR A 3 44.60 45.55 18.15
C THR A 3 43.18 44.99 17.99
N ARG A 4 42.57 45.35 16.85
CA ARG A 4 42.01 44.44 15.82
C ARG A 4 42.59 44.90 14.46
N PRO A 5 42.66 44.10 13.36
CA PRO A 5 42.00 42.81 13.07
C PRO A 5 42.94 41.71 12.48
N ALA A 6 42.47 40.45 12.43
CA ALA A 6 43.09 39.33 11.69
C ALA A 6 42.04 38.75 10.70
N LEU A 7 42.32 38.68 9.39
CA LEU A 7 42.84 37.53 8.61
C LEU A 7 41.76 36.41 8.46
N ALA A 8 41.44 35.82 7.31
CA ALA A 8 42.31 35.46 6.19
C ALA A 8 41.57 35.17 4.87
N LEU A 9 42.27 35.51 3.79
CA LEU A 9 42.22 35.00 2.41
C LEU A 9 42.38 33.46 2.34
N LEU A 10 41.70 32.79 1.40
CA LEU A 10 42.36 31.89 0.44
C LEU A 10 41.42 31.43 -0.70
N CYS A 11 41.71 31.92 -1.91
CA CYS A 11 41.27 31.35 -3.18
C CYS A 11 42.23 30.23 -3.59
N ALA A 12 41.72 29.04 -3.93
CA ALA A 12 42.30 28.12 -4.93
C ALA A 12 41.48 26.83 -5.00
N ALA A 13 40.89 26.52 -6.16
CA ALA A 13 40.59 25.14 -6.55
C ALA A 13 40.37 25.02 -8.07
N VAL A 14 41.51 24.89 -8.78
CA VAL A 14 41.82 23.90 -9.83
C VAL A 14 40.71 23.51 -10.84
N LEU A 15 40.86 24.01 -12.07
CA LEU A 15 40.29 23.40 -13.29
C LEU A 15 41.02 22.08 -13.60
N SER A 16 40.31 20.96 -13.51
CA SER A 16 40.79 19.66 -14.02
C SER A 16 39.87 19.16 -15.15
N VAL A 17 40.43 19.14 -16.36
CA VAL A 17 39.87 18.46 -17.53
C VAL A 17 40.07 16.96 -17.32
N PHE A 18 38.98 16.21 -17.21
CA PHE A 18 38.98 14.76 -17.36
C PHE A 18 38.00 14.38 -18.47
N GLY A 19 38.56 13.96 -19.61
CA GLY A 19 37.81 13.25 -20.63
C GLY A 19 37.35 11.91 -20.06
N THR A 20 36.06 11.64 -20.15
CA THR A 20 35.50 10.31 -19.87
C THR A 20 34.96 9.75 -21.18
N ALA A 21 35.55 8.64 -21.61
CA ALA A 21 34.94 7.77 -22.60
C ALA A 21 33.59 7.31 -22.05
N VAL A 22 32.50 7.70 -22.72
CA VAL A 22 31.17 7.18 -22.42
C VAL A 22 31.14 5.73 -22.89
N LEU A 23 31.40 4.81 -21.95
CA LEU A 23 30.92 3.45 -22.04
C LEU A 23 29.39 3.52 -22.02
N ALA A 24 28.76 3.07 -23.10
CA ALA A 24 27.32 2.91 -23.19
C ALA A 24 26.86 1.94 -22.11
N GLN A 25 26.46 2.48 -20.96
CA GLN A 25 25.76 1.73 -19.92
C GLN A 25 24.35 1.49 -20.45
N THR A 26 24.05 0.23 -20.78
CA THR A 26 22.69 -0.24 -20.98
C THR A 26 21.94 -0.20 -19.64
N THR A 27 21.41 0.97 -19.28
CA THR A 27 20.51 1.15 -18.14
C THR A 27 19.11 0.62 -18.49
N SER A 28 18.99 -0.69 -18.66
CA SER A 28 17.68 -1.35 -18.73
C SER A 28 17.15 -1.53 -17.31
N GLY A 29 16.60 -0.45 -16.72
CA GLY A 29 16.01 -0.51 -15.37
C GLY A 29 15.38 0.77 -14.82
N SER A 30 15.68 1.95 -15.37
CA SER A 30 15.24 3.23 -14.77
C SER A 30 13.87 3.73 -15.28
N THR A 31 13.48 3.36 -16.50
CA THR A 31 12.25 3.90 -17.12
C THR A 31 10.97 3.32 -16.50
N SER A 32 11.00 2.04 -16.10
CA SER A 32 9.82 1.36 -15.54
C SER A 32 9.47 1.82 -14.11
N ILE A 33 10.49 2.13 -13.29
CA ILE A 33 10.32 2.52 -11.87
C ILE A 33 9.72 3.93 -11.75
N ASN A 34 10.15 4.86 -12.61
CA ASN A 34 9.59 6.21 -12.66
C ASN A 34 8.14 6.22 -13.17
N THR A 35 7.79 5.28 -14.05
CA THR A 35 6.44 5.17 -14.62
C THR A 35 5.43 4.78 -13.55
N GLU A 36 5.72 3.77 -12.72
CA GLU A 36 4.78 3.32 -11.68
C GLU A 36 4.63 4.32 -10.52
N SER A 37 5.72 5.00 -10.11
CA SER A 37 5.60 6.08 -9.10
C SER A 37 4.69 7.20 -9.59
N THR A 38 4.93 7.68 -10.81
CA THR A 38 4.13 8.74 -11.45
C THR A 38 2.67 8.31 -11.62
N ARG A 39 2.43 7.07 -12.04
CA ARG A 39 1.09 6.51 -12.19
C ARG A 39 0.33 6.49 -10.87
N LEU A 40 0.97 6.08 -9.78
CA LEU A 40 0.36 6.07 -8.45
C LEU A 40 0.13 7.48 -7.92
N ALA A 41 1.10 8.38 -8.10
CA ALA A 41 0.96 9.78 -7.69
C ALA A 41 -0.24 10.45 -8.40
N ASN A 42 -0.40 10.21 -9.71
CA ASN A 42 -1.55 10.73 -10.44
C ASN A 42 -2.88 10.12 -10.00
N ARG A 43 -2.89 8.85 -9.59
CA ARG A 43 -4.11 8.17 -9.12
C ARG A 43 -4.59 8.72 -7.78
N TYR A 44 -3.68 9.06 -6.88
CA TYR A 44 -4.00 9.49 -5.52
C TYR A 44 -3.85 11.00 -5.33
N SER A 45 -3.72 11.80 -6.38
CA SER A 45 -3.59 13.27 -6.28
C SER A 45 -4.79 13.93 -5.63
N THR A 46 -6.01 13.53 -5.99
CA THR A 46 -7.25 14.00 -5.33
C THR A 46 -7.27 13.58 -3.87
N PHE A 47 -7.00 12.30 -3.60
CA PHE A 47 -6.94 11.78 -2.23
C PHE A 47 -5.91 12.51 -1.36
N ALA A 48 -4.75 12.87 -1.92
CA ALA A 48 -3.69 13.59 -1.22
C ALA A 48 -3.91 15.11 -1.17
N GLY A 49 -4.92 15.63 -1.86
CA GLY A 49 -5.21 17.06 -2.02
C GLY A 49 -4.29 17.81 -2.98
N SER A 50 -3.20 17.21 -3.48
CA SER A 50 -2.33 17.78 -4.52
C SER A 50 -1.39 16.74 -5.13
N ASP A 51 -0.85 17.04 -6.31
CA ASP A 51 0.18 16.21 -6.97
C ASP A 51 1.46 16.10 -6.13
N ALA A 52 1.89 17.20 -5.51
CA ALA A 52 3.07 17.25 -4.67
C ALA A 52 2.91 16.35 -3.42
N ASN A 53 1.75 16.41 -2.77
CA ASN A 53 1.43 15.54 -1.64
C ASN A 53 1.38 14.07 -2.07
N SER A 54 0.78 13.76 -3.23
CA SER A 54 0.68 12.38 -3.67
C SER A 54 2.04 11.79 -4.06
N MET A 55 2.92 12.58 -4.67
CA MET A 55 4.32 12.16 -4.89
C MET A 55 5.02 11.91 -3.56
N ALA A 56 4.90 12.81 -2.58
CA ALA A 56 5.50 12.64 -1.26
C ALA A 56 4.99 11.38 -0.54
N LEU A 57 3.70 11.07 -0.65
CA LEU A 57 3.11 9.83 -0.14
C LEU A 57 3.74 8.60 -0.79
N VAL A 58 3.73 8.53 -2.12
CA VAL A 58 4.21 7.36 -2.86
C VAL A 58 5.70 7.13 -2.60
N ASP A 59 6.51 8.17 -2.69
CA ASP A 59 7.96 8.09 -2.49
C ASP A 59 8.31 7.77 -1.04
N GLY A 60 7.64 8.39 -0.06
CA GLY A 60 7.89 8.12 1.34
C GLY A 60 7.48 6.71 1.76
N LEU A 61 6.33 6.20 1.30
CA LEU A 61 5.91 4.82 1.54
C LEU A 61 6.82 3.80 0.84
N ARG A 62 7.26 4.12 -0.39
CA ARG A 62 8.22 3.29 -1.13
C ARG A 62 9.55 3.18 -0.40
N ASN A 63 10.04 4.29 0.12
CA ASN A 63 11.35 4.37 0.76
C ASN A 63 11.33 4.11 2.26
N GLY A 64 10.15 4.06 2.88
CA GLY A 64 9.98 3.94 4.33
C GLY A 64 10.50 5.17 5.08
N THR A 65 10.39 6.35 4.49
CA THR A 65 10.92 7.61 5.06
C THR A 65 9.79 8.52 5.51
N SER A 66 10.11 9.51 6.35
CA SER A 66 9.16 10.55 6.77
C SER A 66 8.48 11.20 5.56
N ILE A 67 7.17 11.36 5.68
CA ILE A 67 6.30 11.99 4.69
C ILE A 67 5.80 13.30 5.27
N THR A 68 5.89 14.39 4.51
CA THR A 68 5.30 15.68 4.86
C THR A 68 4.25 16.01 3.82
N LEU A 69 3.02 16.24 4.26
CA LEU A 69 1.89 16.65 3.43
C LEU A 69 1.41 18.04 3.84
N GLU A 70 0.96 18.81 2.86
CA GLU A 70 0.47 20.16 3.05
C GLU A 70 -1.05 20.21 2.86
N THR A 71 -1.80 20.64 3.87
CA THR A 71 -3.23 20.94 3.69
C THR A 71 -3.39 22.42 3.43
N THR A 72 -3.98 22.77 2.28
CA THR A 72 -4.33 24.15 1.95
C THR A 72 -5.78 24.42 2.33
N SER A 73 -6.02 25.46 3.12
CA SER A 73 -7.34 25.89 3.56
C SER A 73 -7.55 27.37 3.28
N ILE A 74 -8.77 27.75 2.91
CA ILE A 74 -9.15 29.16 2.74
C ILE A 74 -9.84 29.62 4.02
N VAL A 75 -9.29 30.62 4.69
CA VAL A 75 -9.82 31.21 5.91
C VAL A 75 -10.41 32.58 5.59
N LYS A 76 -11.63 32.84 6.04
CA LYS A 76 -12.23 34.17 5.94
C LYS A 76 -11.80 35.02 7.14
N ASN A 77 -11.14 36.14 6.85
CA ASN A 77 -10.69 37.09 7.86
C ASN A 77 -11.85 37.96 8.35
N THR A 78 -11.67 38.59 9.50
CA THR A 78 -12.67 39.48 10.12
C THR A 78 -12.99 40.71 9.25
N ASP A 79 -12.05 41.13 8.39
CA ASP A 79 -12.23 42.23 7.44
C ASP A 79 -13.00 41.85 6.16
N GLY A 80 -13.48 40.60 6.08
CA GLY A 80 -14.22 40.07 4.93
C GLY A 80 -13.34 39.55 3.79
N THR A 81 -12.02 39.68 3.87
CA THR A 81 -11.07 39.09 2.90
C THR A 81 -10.87 37.60 3.16
N THR A 82 -10.28 36.89 2.19
CA THR A 82 -9.90 35.48 2.33
C THR A 82 -8.38 35.33 2.29
N SER A 83 -7.84 34.54 3.22
CA SER A 83 -6.44 34.15 3.25
C SER A 83 -6.29 32.66 2.95
N THR A 84 -5.26 32.30 2.20
CA THR A 84 -4.84 30.91 2.02
C THR A 84 -3.87 30.55 3.13
N VAL A 85 -4.17 29.45 3.84
CA VAL A 85 -3.34 28.91 4.92
C VAL A 85 -2.89 27.50 4.54
N ASN A 86 -1.58 27.29 4.63
CA ASN A 86 -0.93 26.02 4.38
C ASN A 86 -0.52 25.45 5.74
N THR A 87 -1.08 24.28 6.09
CA THR A 87 -0.75 23.55 7.31
C THR A 87 0.02 22.25 6.97
N PRO A 88 1.32 22.16 7.32
CA PRO A 88 2.10 20.96 7.09
C PRO A 88 1.76 19.88 8.14
N THR A 89 1.85 18.63 7.74
CA THR A 89 1.74 17.46 8.62
C THR A 89 2.81 16.46 8.24
N THR A 90 3.70 16.16 9.18
CA THR A 90 4.78 15.18 8.99
C THR A 90 4.50 13.93 9.79
N PHE A 91 4.64 12.77 9.17
CA PHE A 91 4.52 11.47 9.83
C PHE A 91 5.50 10.45 9.24
N GLN A 92 5.86 9.46 10.05
CA GLN A 92 6.69 8.33 9.62
C GLN A 92 5.79 7.12 9.40
N PRO A 93 5.82 6.48 8.21
CA PRO A 93 5.14 5.20 7.99
C PRO A 93 5.46 4.18 9.09
N ALA A 94 4.42 3.55 9.66
CA ALA A 94 4.57 2.50 10.68
C ALA A 94 5.27 1.25 10.13
N THR A 95 5.26 1.06 8.81
CA THR A 95 6.01 0.02 8.10
C THR A 95 7.37 0.53 7.62
N GLY A 96 8.26 -0.39 7.28
CA GLY A 96 9.45 -0.09 6.48
C GLY A 96 9.13 0.16 5.00
N LYS A 97 10.13 -0.05 4.13
CA LYS A 97 10.00 0.08 2.67
C LYS A 97 8.90 -0.81 2.10
N LEU A 98 8.03 -0.25 1.26
CA LEU A 98 6.98 -0.99 0.57
C LEU A 98 7.24 -1.09 -0.94
N GLY A 99 6.81 -2.20 -1.57
CA GLY A 99 6.70 -2.31 -3.03
C GLY A 99 5.60 -1.41 -3.57
N TYR A 100 5.66 -0.94 -4.83
CA TYR A 100 4.60 -0.11 -5.41
C TYR A 100 3.22 -0.78 -5.38
N GLY A 101 3.14 -2.10 -5.53
CA GLY A 101 1.89 -2.84 -5.32
C GLY A 101 1.35 -2.70 -3.89
N ASN A 102 2.22 -2.81 -2.89
CA ASN A 102 1.87 -2.62 -1.48
C ASN A 102 1.52 -1.16 -1.15
N VAL A 103 2.22 -0.19 -1.75
CA VAL A 103 1.88 1.24 -1.65
C VAL A 103 0.47 1.47 -2.19
N ASN A 104 0.16 0.94 -3.37
CA ASN A 104 -1.16 1.06 -3.97
C ASN A 104 -2.27 0.46 -3.10
N ILE A 105 -2.04 -0.71 -2.50
CA ILE A 105 -3.04 -1.35 -1.62
C ILE A 105 -3.22 -0.55 -0.34
N ALA A 106 -2.11 -0.09 0.26
CA ALA A 106 -2.17 0.71 1.48
C ALA A 106 -2.97 2.00 1.28
N LEU A 107 -2.69 2.73 0.19
CA LEU A 107 -3.41 3.96 -0.16
C LEU A 107 -4.88 3.68 -0.48
N ALA A 108 -5.18 2.64 -1.27
CA ALA A 108 -6.57 2.27 -1.59
C ALA A 108 -7.38 1.88 -0.35
N LEU A 109 -6.77 1.16 0.60
CA LEU A 109 -7.42 0.80 1.86
C LEU A 109 -7.64 2.00 2.75
N ALA A 110 -6.66 2.91 2.86
CA ALA A 110 -6.77 4.12 3.66
C ALA A 110 -7.85 5.07 3.09
N GLU A 111 -7.89 5.24 1.78
CA GLU A 111 -8.94 5.98 1.07
C GLU A 111 -10.32 5.36 1.33
N ALA A 112 -10.45 4.03 1.22
CA ALA A 112 -11.71 3.35 1.47
C ALA A 112 -12.14 3.41 2.94
N ASP A 113 -11.21 3.46 3.89
CA ASP A 113 -11.49 3.61 5.32
C ASP A 113 -12.05 5.01 5.62
N LEU A 114 -11.40 6.05 5.10
CA LEU A 114 -11.86 7.45 5.22
C LEU A 114 -13.20 7.69 4.51
N ASN A 115 -13.39 7.11 3.33
CA ASN A 115 -14.65 7.23 2.58
C ASN A 115 -15.84 6.64 3.33
N LYS A 116 -15.66 5.60 4.16
CA LYS A 116 -16.75 5.07 5.01
C LYS A 116 -17.16 6.01 6.12
N LEU A 117 -16.21 6.79 6.62
CA LEU A 117 -16.47 7.85 7.58
C LEU A 117 -17.07 9.10 6.90
N GLY A 118 -17.36 9.03 5.59
CA GLY A 118 -17.89 10.13 4.80
C GLY A 118 -16.86 11.19 4.44
N ILE A 119 -15.55 10.91 4.61
CA ILE A 119 -14.47 11.83 4.31
C ILE A 119 -13.97 11.56 2.89
N THR A 120 -14.43 12.36 1.92
CA THR A 120 -14.07 12.24 0.51
C THR A 120 -12.88 13.11 0.10
N ASP A 121 -12.67 14.24 0.79
CA ASP A 121 -11.54 15.16 0.61
C ASP A 121 -10.75 15.23 1.91
N PRO A 122 -9.89 14.24 2.20
CA PRO A 122 -9.26 14.14 3.50
C PRO A 122 -8.12 15.17 3.67
N THR A 123 -8.02 15.69 4.88
CA THR A 123 -6.87 16.51 5.31
C THR A 123 -5.64 15.65 5.51
N SER A 124 -4.45 16.27 5.47
CA SER A 124 -3.17 15.61 5.74
C SER A 124 -3.13 14.85 7.07
N THR A 125 -3.81 15.37 8.10
CA THR A 125 -3.94 14.71 9.42
C THR A 125 -4.83 13.46 9.34
N GLN A 126 -5.94 13.52 8.62
CA GLN A 126 -6.82 12.36 8.41
C GLN A 126 -6.13 11.27 7.58
N ILE A 127 -5.37 11.64 6.54
CA ILE A 127 -4.55 10.70 5.76
C ILE A 127 -3.52 10.01 6.67
N ALA A 128 -2.81 10.79 7.50
CA ALA A 128 -1.82 10.24 8.42
C ALA A 128 -2.46 9.26 9.42
N ALA A 129 -3.64 9.58 9.95
CA ALA A 129 -4.39 8.71 10.86
C ALA A 129 -4.91 7.44 10.16
N ALA A 130 -5.38 7.52 8.92
CA ALA A 130 -5.82 6.34 8.16
C ALA A 130 -4.66 5.40 7.82
N LEU A 131 -3.46 5.95 7.62
CA LEU A 131 -2.26 5.16 7.34
C LEU A 131 -1.65 4.58 8.61
N ASN A 132 -1.35 5.38 9.63
CA ASN A 132 -0.60 4.94 10.81
C ASN A 132 -1.48 4.62 12.03
N GLY A 133 -2.78 4.92 11.96
CA GLY A 133 -3.68 4.88 13.09
C GLY A 133 -3.71 6.23 13.80
N GLY A 134 -4.76 6.44 14.59
CA GLY A 134 -4.98 7.68 15.32
C GLY A 134 -6.43 8.12 15.26
N SER A 135 -6.72 9.25 15.89
CA SER A 135 -8.08 9.78 15.97
C SER A 135 -8.34 10.82 14.88
N VAL A 136 -9.53 10.75 14.28
CA VAL A 136 -10.01 11.72 13.30
C VAL A 136 -11.30 12.36 13.81
N ILE A 137 -11.45 13.65 13.57
CA ILE A 137 -12.69 14.38 13.86
C ILE A 137 -13.52 14.39 12.58
N LEU A 138 -14.78 13.96 12.68
CA LEU A 138 -15.74 13.94 11.58
C LEU A 138 -16.45 15.30 11.47
N ALA A 139 -17.16 15.50 10.36
CA ALA A 139 -17.91 16.72 10.10
C ALA A 139 -19.01 16.99 11.13
N ASP A 140 -19.53 15.95 11.79
CA ASP A 140 -20.52 16.06 12.87
C ASP A 140 -19.90 16.39 14.24
N GLY A 141 -18.56 16.53 14.31
CA GLY A 141 -17.81 16.80 15.52
C GLY A 141 -17.54 15.57 16.39
N SER A 142 -17.95 14.37 15.96
CA SER A 142 -17.56 13.12 16.62
C SER A 142 -16.09 12.79 16.37
N THR A 143 -15.51 12.01 17.27
CA THR A 143 -14.13 11.52 17.15
C THR A 143 -14.17 10.02 16.90
N GLU A 144 -13.59 9.60 15.78
CA GLU A 144 -13.43 8.19 15.43
C GLU A 144 -11.97 7.78 15.54
N ASN A 145 -11.71 6.55 16.02
CA ASN A 145 -10.36 6.03 16.16
C ASN A 145 -10.03 5.04 15.05
N LEU A 146 -9.11 5.43 14.18
CA LEU A 146 -8.61 4.61 13.09
C LEU A 146 -7.49 3.70 13.60
N GLN A 147 -7.54 2.43 13.20
CA GLN A 147 -6.50 1.47 13.54
C GLN A 147 -5.22 1.68 12.72
N GLY A 148 -5.34 2.20 11.50
CA GLY A 148 -4.22 2.46 10.60
C GLY A 148 -3.83 1.27 9.73
N VAL A 149 -3.90 1.44 8.40
CA VAL A 149 -3.57 0.38 7.44
C VAL A 149 -2.12 -0.09 7.56
N LEU A 150 -1.17 0.84 7.71
CA LEU A 150 0.26 0.56 7.88
C LEU A 150 0.56 -0.01 9.26
N ALA A 151 -0.15 0.43 10.30
CA ALA A 151 0.01 -0.12 11.64
C ALA A 151 -0.42 -1.59 11.71
N LEU A 152 -1.57 -1.94 11.13
CA LEU A 152 -2.02 -3.33 11.02
C LEU A 152 -1.06 -4.16 10.16
N ARG A 153 -0.55 -3.58 9.06
CA ARG A 153 0.47 -4.26 8.25
C ARG A 153 1.78 -4.50 9.01
N ALA A 154 2.20 -3.55 9.84
CA ALA A 154 3.39 -3.68 10.67
C ALA A 154 3.23 -4.76 11.77
N GLN A 155 1.99 -5.02 12.20
CA GLN A 155 1.64 -6.12 13.11
C GLN A 155 1.67 -7.50 12.42
N GLY A 156 1.90 -7.54 11.10
CA GLY A 156 1.99 -8.77 10.32
C GLY A 156 0.68 -9.20 9.66
N GLU A 157 -0.37 -8.39 9.72
CA GLU A 157 -1.64 -8.72 9.07
C GLU A 157 -1.53 -8.71 7.53
N GLY A 158 -2.16 -9.70 6.89
CA GLY A 158 -2.31 -9.75 5.44
C GLY A 158 -3.28 -8.69 4.94
N TRP A 159 -3.11 -8.21 3.71
CA TRP A 159 -3.99 -7.19 3.12
C TRP A 159 -5.47 -7.59 3.11
N GLY A 160 -5.76 -8.87 2.92
CA GLY A 160 -7.12 -9.41 3.02
C GLY A 160 -7.69 -9.26 4.43
N GLN A 161 -6.91 -9.58 5.47
CA GLN A 161 -7.32 -9.45 6.87
C GLN A 161 -7.54 -7.99 7.24
N ILE A 162 -6.61 -7.11 6.87
CA ILE A 162 -6.73 -5.66 7.07
C ILE A 162 -8.02 -5.14 6.41
N SER A 163 -8.30 -5.57 5.17
CA SER A 163 -9.53 -5.16 4.47
C SER A 163 -10.81 -5.65 5.16
N GLN A 164 -10.79 -6.86 5.73
CA GLN A 164 -11.93 -7.40 6.46
C GLN A 164 -12.12 -6.66 7.79
N GLN A 165 -11.02 -6.41 8.51
CA GLN A 165 -11.03 -5.75 9.80
C GLN A 165 -11.49 -4.29 9.70
N LEU A 166 -11.01 -3.57 8.68
CA LEU A 166 -11.51 -2.22 8.39
C LEU A 166 -12.93 -2.26 7.82
N GLY A 167 -13.46 -3.42 7.41
CA GLY A 167 -14.77 -3.58 6.78
C GLY A 167 -14.81 -3.12 5.31
N THR A 168 -13.66 -3.01 4.64
CA THR A 168 -13.52 -2.63 3.21
C THR A 168 -13.59 -3.85 2.28
N GLY A 169 -14.06 -5.00 2.78
CA GLY A 169 -13.99 -6.36 2.17
C GLY A 169 -14.56 -6.56 0.75
N LYS A 170 -14.97 -5.51 0.04
CA LYS A 170 -15.30 -5.52 -1.39
C LYS A 170 -14.17 -5.01 -2.30
N LEU A 171 -12.98 -4.76 -1.76
CA LEU A 171 -11.78 -4.38 -2.52
C LEU A 171 -11.10 -5.56 -3.25
N GLY A 172 -11.86 -6.61 -3.62
CA GLY A 172 -11.34 -7.86 -4.19
C GLY A 172 -10.38 -7.67 -5.38
N ALA A 173 -10.60 -6.65 -6.22
CA ALA A 173 -9.72 -6.38 -7.36
C ALA A 173 -8.33 -5.85 -6.98
N VAL A 174 -8.20 -5.06 -5.90
CA VAL A 174 -6.88 -4.55 -5.46
C VAL A 174 -6.13 -5.57 -4.61
N VAL A 175 -6.84 -6.46 -3.93
CA VAL A 175 -6.26 -7.58 -3.18
C VAL A 175 -5.74 -8.67 -4.12
N SER A 176 -6.45 -9.00 -5.21
CA SER A 176 -5.94 -9.94 -6.22
C SER A 176 -4.66 -9.43 -6.90
N ALA A 177 -4.49 -8.11 -7.07
CA ALA A 177 -3.23 -7.54 -7.54
C ALA A 177 -2.07 -7.70 -6.53
N ALA A 178 -2.38 -7.81 -5.23
CA ALA A 178 -1.41 -8.03 -4.16
C ALA A 178 -0.84 -9.44 -4.16
N GLU A 179 -1.71 -10.44 -4.28
CA GLU A 179 -1.34 -11.87 -4.30
C GLU A 179 -0.45 -12.18 -5.51
N ASN A 180 -0.72 -11.52 -6.64
CA ASN A 180 0.09 -11.60 -7.84
C ASN A 180 1.46 -10.92 -7.68
N SER A 181 1.56 -9.89 -6.83
CA SER A 181 2.82 -9.17 -6.57
C SER A 181 3.78 -9.97 -5.68
N HIS A 182 3.27 -10.80 -4.77
CA HIS A 182 4.08 -11.74 -3.99
C HIS A 182 4.62 -12.90 -4.85
N SER A 183 3.84 -13.35 -5.84
CA SER A 183 4.22 -14.43 -6.75
C SER A 183 5.32 -14.01 -7.75
N GLN A 184 5.42 -12.72 -8.09
CA GLN A 184 6.46 -12.22 -9.01
C GLN A 184 7.84 -12.03 -8.37
N ALA A 185 7.94 -12.01 -7.03
CA ALA A 185 9.22 -11.93 -6.33
C ALA A 185 10.00 -13.27 -6.33
N GLY A 186 9.36 -14.39 -6.72
CA GLY A 186 9.95 -15.73 -6.72
C GLY A 186 10.36 -16.29 -8.09
N VAL A 187 10.02 -15.63 -9.21
CA VAL A 187 10.21 -16.19 -10.57
C VAL A 187 11.35 -15.57 -11.38
N ALA A 188 12.05 -14.56 -10.85
CA ALA A 188 13.15 -13.90 -11.55
C ALA A 188 14.54 -14.55 -11.34
N GLN A 189 14.62 -15.67 -10.62
CA GLN A 189 15.89 -16.33 -10.26
C GLN A 189 15.92 -17.82 -10.65
N ALA A 190 15.41 -18.19 -11.83
CA ALA A 190 15.58 -19.55 -12.34
C ALA A 190 15.46 -19.61 -13.87
N ASN A 191 16.27 -18.84 -14.61
CA ASN A 191 16.73 -19.26 -15.94
C ASN A 191 17.81 -18.32 -16.47
N ARG A 192 19.05 -18.57 -16.08
CA ARG A 192 20.22 -18.26 -16.91
C ARG A 192 21.16 -19.44 -16.86
N SER A 193 20.95 -20.36 -17.78
CA SER A 193 22.01 -21.22 -18.29
C SER A 193 21.81 -21.22 -19.81
N ASP A 194 22.71 -20.53 -20.49
CA ASP A 194 22.96 -20.70 -21.92
C ASP A 194 23.09 -22.19 -22.24
N HIS A 195 22.54 -22.67 -23.37
CA HIS A 195 23.23 -23.63 -24.23
C HIS A 195 22.59 -23.69 -25.62
N HIS A 196 23.48 -23.76 -26.60
CA HIS A 196 23.27 -23.75 -28.04
C HIS A 196 22.62 -25.05 -28.56
N GLY A 197 21.85 -24.94 -29.65
CA GLY A 197 21.47 -26.08 -30.48
C GLY A 197 20.04 -25.97 -31.02
N GLN A 198 19.90 -25.92 -32.35
CA GLN A 198 18.61 -26.06 -33.02
C GLN A 198 17.97 -27.41 -32.68
N PRO A 199 16.67 -27.50 -32.40
CA PRO A 199 15.99 -28.78 -32.35
C PRO A 199 15.57 -29.18 -33.76
N MET A 200 16.20 -30.25 -34.27
CA MET A 200 15.67 -31.04 -35.38
C MET A 200 14.25 -31.50 -35.03
N ASP A 201 13.33 -31.46 -35.99
CA ASP A 201 11.98 -32.01 -35.89
C ASP A 201 12.04 -33.48 -35.42
N MET A 202 11.70 -33.71 -34.14
CA MET A 202 11.42 -35.03 -33.60
C MET A 202 9.91 -35.18 -33.42
N PRO A 203 9.34 -36.37 -33.71
CA PRO A 203 7.94 -36.64 -33.41
C PRO A 203 7.68 -36.47 -31.91
N ARG A 204 6.69 -35.62 -31.60
CA ARG A 204 6.17 -35.37 -30.26
C ARG A 204 5.87 -36.71 -29.55
N PRO A 205 6.46 -37.01 -28.39
CA PRO A 205 6.05 -38.18 -27.61
C PRO A 205 4.59 -38.01 -27.14
N PRO A 206 3.80 -39.11 -27.04
CA PRO A 206 2.43 -39.02 -26.61
C PRO A 206 2.34 -38.44 -25.20
N HIS A 207 1.36 -37.55 -25.01
CA HIS A 207 1.06 -36.93 -23.72
C HIS A 207 0.86 -38.01 -22.65
N PRO A 208 1.44 -37.85 -21.44
CA PRO A 208 1.07 -38.67 -20.30
C PRO A 208 -0.43 -38.51 -20.04
N VAL A 209 -1.14 -39.63 -20.00
CA VAL A 209 -2.55 -39.68 -19.64
C VAL A 209 -2.68 -39.10 -18.23
N HIS A 210 -3.50 -38.06 -18.11
CA HIS A 210 -3.86 -37.49 -16.82
C HIS A 210 -4.48 -38.62 -15.98
N PRO A 211 -4.00 -38.92 -14.75
CA PRO A 211 -4.69 -39.84 -13.87
C PRO A 211 -6.10 -39.29 -13.61
N ASP A 212 -7.11 -40.16 -13.73
CA ASP A 212 -8.47 -39.86 -13.37
C ASP A 212 -8.52 -39.29 -11.96
N HIS A 213 -9.32 -38.23 -11.79
CA HIS A 213 -9.66 -37.69 -10.48
C HIS A 213 -10.13 -38.84 -9.57
N PRO A 214 -9.61 -38.95 -8.33
CA PRO A 214 -10.22 -39.82 -7.35
C PRO A 214 -11.67 -39.37 -7.18
N THR A 215 -12.60 -40.32 -7.33
CA THR A 215 -14.01 -40.14 -6.97
C THR A 215 -14.08 -39.65 -5.53
N VAL A 216 -14.67 -38.47 -5.35
CA VAL A 216 -15.00 -37.91 -4.04
C VAL A 216 -15.82 -38.96 -3.29
N PRO A 217 -15.40 -39.42 -2.08
CA PRO A 217 -16.20 -40.30 -1.27
C PRO A 217 -17.54 -39.65 -0.97
N GLN A 218 -18.63 -40.37 -1.22
CA GLN A 218 -19.98 -39.89 -0.92
C GLN A 218 -20.07 -39.56 0.57
N HIS A 219 -20.51 -38.32 0.84
CA HIS A 219 -20.79 -37.83 2.18
C HIS A 219 -21.76 -38.80 2.88
N PRO A 220 -21.45 -39.30 4.09
CA PRO A 220 -22.40 -40.11 4.85
C PRO A 220 -23.68 -39.31 5.06
N SER A 221 -24.83 -39.91 4.71
CA SER A 221 -26.15 -39.37 4.99
C SER A 221 -26.30 -39.12 6.49
N VAL A 222 -26.59 -37.87 6.83
CA VAL A 222 -26.92 -37.43 8.20
C VAL A 222 -28.01 -38.35 8.76
N PRO A 223 -27.82 -39.00 9.92
CA PRO A 223 -28.87 -39.79 10.53
C PRO A 223 -30.07 -38.92 10.87
N SER A 224 -31.25 -39.36 10.45
CA SER A 224 -32.53 -38.73 10.80
C SER A 224 -32.65 -38.58 12.32
N ARG A 225 -33.00 -37.36 12.74
CA ARG A 225 -33.33 -36.99 14.11
C ARG A 225 -34.38 -37.96 14.67
N PRO A 226 -34.15 -38.60 15.83
CA PRO A 226 -35.17 -39.44 16.46
C PRO A 226 -36.42 -38.63 16.82
N ASP A 227 -37.59 -39.17 16.47
CA ASP A 227 -38.89 -38.63 16.83
C ASP A 227 -39.05 -38.56 18.35
N ILE A 228 -39.50 -37.40 18.84
CA ILE A 228 -39.82 -37.17 20.24
C ILE A 228 -41.13 -37.89 20.57
N PRO A 229 -41.15 -38.90 21.45
CA PRO A 229 -42.40 -39.55 21.83
C PRO A 229 -43.24 -38.59 22.68
N SER A 230 -44.40 -38.21 22.16
CA SER A 230 -45.42 -37.48 22.91
C SER A 230 -46.34 -38.50 23.60
N HIS A 231 -46.05 -38.93 24.83
CA HIS A 231 -47.04 -39.65 25.64
C HIS A 231 -47.10 -39.18 27.10
N ALA A 232 -48.35 -39.04 27.52
CA ALA A 232 -48.83 -38.51 28.78
C ALA A 232 -48.67 -39.47 29.96
N GLY A 233 -48.74 -38.91 31.16
CA GLY A 233 -49.20 -39.63 32.36
C GLY A 233 -48.18 -39.70 33.50
N ARG A 234 -48.30 -38.79 34.47
CA ARG A 234 -47.85 -39.06 35.84
C ARG A 234 -49.08 -39.07 36.76
N PRO A 235 -49.40 -40.20 37.43
CA PRO A 235 -50.50 -40.31 38.37
C PRO A 235 -50.12 -39.71 39.74
N GLY A 236 -51.14 -39.31 40.49
CA GLY A 236 -51.04 -38.48 41.69
C GLY A 236 -50.49 -39.13 42.97
N GLY A 237 -50.47 -38.32 44.03
CA GLY A 237 -50.25 -38.72 45.41
C GLY A 237 -49.83 -37.53 46.28
N GLY A 238 -50.69 -37.13 47.23
CA GLY A 238 -50.42 -36.13 48.28
C GLY A 238 -51.44 -35.00 48.32
#